data_AF-A0A529NIV7-F1
#
_entry.id   AF-A0A529NIV7-F1
#
_cell.length_a   1.000
_cell.length_b   1.000
_cell.length_c   1.000
_cell.angle_alpha   90.00
_cell.angle_beta   90.00
_cell.angle_gamma   90.00
#
_symmetry.space_group_name_H-M   'P 1'
#
loop_
_entity.id
_entity.type
_entity.pdbx_description
1 polymer ?
#
loop_
_entity_poly.entity_id
_entity_poly.type
_entity_poly.pdbx_seq_one_letter_code
_entity_poly.pdbx_strand_id
1 'polypeptide(L)'
;MGPFPHDAPPAKISKQNPAGTDGFEFVEFAHPEPAKLAELFTRMGYTAVAKHRTKDITVWRQGDINYVVNAEPGSHAMKFVEK
;
A
#
# COMPACT_ATOMS: atom_id res chain seq x y z
N MET A 1 6.59 2.99 6.31
CA MET A 1 6.88 4.36 6.81
C MET A 1 7.34 4.27 8.25
N GLY A 2 8.40 4.99 8.64
CA GLY A 2 8.75 5.13 10.05
C GLY A 2 7.68 5.88 10.86
N PRO A 3 7.75 5.85 12.20
CA PRO A 3 6.82 6.56 13.07
C PRO A 3 6.86 8.05 12.73
N PHE A 4 5.75 8.78 12.89
CA PHE A 4 5.79 10.24 12.78
C PHE A 4 6.28 10.83 14.11
N PRO A 5 7.25 11.77 14.11
CA PRO A 5 7.94 12.34 12.94
C PRO A 5 8.95 11.36 12.33
N HIS A 6 9.12 11.37 11.00
CA HIS A 6 9.79 10.32 10.20
C HIS A 6 11.27 10.05 10.52
N ASP A 7 11.85 10.83 11.42
CA ASP A 7 13.19 10.74 12.00
C ASP A 7 13.21 10.09 13.39
N ALA A 8 12.05 9.66 13.91
CA ALA A 8 11.95 8.98 15.19
C ALA A 8 12.64 7.60 15.15
N PRO A 9 13.27 7.18 16.26
CA PRO A 9 13.95 5.90 16.34
C PRO A 9 12.96 4.74 16.15
N PRO A 10 13.39 3.63 15.53
CA PRO A 10 12.52 2.47 15.32
C PRO A 10 11.90 1.95 16.62
N ALA A 11 10.65 1.49 16.54
CA ALA A 11 9.97 0.90 17.69
C ALA A 11 10.74 -0.29 18.27
N LYS A 12 10.77 -0.39 19.60
CA LYS A 12 11.36 -1.54 20.33
C LYS A 12 10.26 -2.47 20.81
N ILE A 13 10.50 -3.78 20.65
CA ILE A 13 9.65 -4.81 21.24
C ILE A 13 9.65 -4.65 22.76
N SER A 14 8.46 -4.57 23.35
CA SER A 14 8.26 -4.41 24.79
C SER A 14 6.99 -5.13 25.25
N LYS A 15 6.71 -5.14 26.56
CA LYS A 15 5.45 -5.71 27.07
C LYS A 15 4.22 -4.95 26.55
N GLN A 16 4.35 -3.64 26.30
CA GLN A 16 3.28 -2.77 25.82
C GLN A 16 3.16 -2.77 24.29
N ASN A 17 4.27 -3.00 23.57
CA ASN A 17 4.30 -3.20 22.13
C ASN A 17 5.01 -4.52 21.79
N PRO A 18 4.32 -5.67 21.97
CA PRO A 18 4.95 -6.99 21.83
C PRO A 18 5.31 -7.34 20.38
N ALA A 19 4.61 -6.75 19.41
CA ALA A 19 4.89 -6.93 17.99
C ALA A 19 5.91 -5.91 17.44
N GLY A 20 6.29 -4.91 18.24
CA GLY A 20 7.16 -3.81 17.78
C GLY A 20 6.55 -3.05 16.60
N THR A 21 5.22 -2.87 16.57
CA THR A 21 4.56 -2.14 15.48
C THR A 21 5.09 -0.72 15.39
N ASP A 22 5.42 -0.32 14.16
CA ASP A 22 6.14 0.91 13.86
C ASP A 22 5.47 1.69 12.73
N GLY A 23 4.23 2.11 12.96
CA GLY A 23 3.44 2.82 11.96
C GLY A 23 2.89 1.94 10.84
N PHE A 24 2.66 2.56 9.68
CA PHE A 24 2.07 1.92 8.50
C PHE A 24 3.11 1.71 7.40
N GLU A 25 3.11 0.53 6.79
CA GLU A 25 4.00 0.25 5.67
C GLU A 25 3.38 0.60 4.31
N PHE A 26 2.13 0.18 4.10
CA PHE A 26 1.36 0.49 2.89
C PHE A 26 -0.15 0.45 3.16
N VAL A 27 -0.93 0.97 2.21
CA VAL A 27 -2.37 0.71 2.10
C VAL A 27 -2.63 0.02 0.76
N GLU A 28 -3.40 -1.06 0.78
CA GLU A 28 -3.78 -1.81 -0.42
C GLU A 28 -5.19 -1.43 -0.87
N PHE A 29 -5.36 -1.25 -2.18
CA PHE A 29 -6.58 -0.84 -2.85
C PHE A 29 -6.94 -1.85 -3.93
N ALA A 30 -8.23 -2.09 -4.09
CA ALA A 30 -8.81 -2.79 -5.23
C ALA A 30 -10.02 -2.02 -5.74
N HIS A 31 -10.31 -2.16 -7.03
CA HIS A 31 -11.46 -1.57 -7.69
C HIS A 31 -11.82 -2.43 -8.91
N PRO A 32 -13.11 -2.60 -9.26
CA PRO A 32 -13.51 -3.36 -10.45
C PRO A 32 -12.92 -2.81 -11.76
N GLU A 33 -12.58 -1.53 -11.76
CA GLU A 33 -11.87 -0.82 -12.83
C GLU A 33 -10.54 -0.24 -12.30
N PRO A 34 -9.44 -1.01 -12.27
CA PRO A 34 -8.17 -0.58 -11.68
C PRO A 34 -7.59 0.70 -12.31
N ALA A 35 -7.89 0.95 -13.58
CA ALA A 35 -7.48 2.18 -14.28
C ALA A 35 -7.98 3.46 -13.60
N LYS A 36 -9.14 3.43 -12.93
CA LYS A 36 -9.66 4.59 -12.18
C LYS A 36 -8.79 4.92 -10.97
N LEU A 37 -8.24 3.90 -10.30
CA LEU A 37 -7.27 4.10 -9.21
C LEU A 37 -5.97 4.70 -9.74
N ALA A 38 -5.48 4.21 -10.89
CA ALA A 38 -4.27 4.75 -11.52
C ALA A 38 -4.41 6.24 -11.88
N GLU A 39 -5.55 6.63 -12.46
CA GLU A 39 -5.87 8.03 -12.79
C GLU A 39 -5.94 8.89 -11.53
N LEU A 40 -6.64 8.42 -10.49
CA LEU A 40 -6.75 9.13 -9.22
C LEU A 40 -5.39 9.31 -8.54
N PHE A 41 -4.59 8.26 -8.44
CA PHE A 41 -3.29 8.30 -7.77
C PHE A 41 -2.30 9.21 -8.50
N THR A 42 -2.33 9.21 -9.83
CA THR A 42 -1.55 10.15 -10.64
C THR A 42 -1.93 11.60 -10.31
N ARG A 43 -3.24 11.92 -10.22
CA ARG A 43 -3.71 13.26 -9.84
C ARG A 43 -3.33 13.65 -8.42
N MET A 44 -3.21 12.68 -7.51
CA MET A 44 -2.75 12.89 -6.14
C MET A 44 -1.22 13.05 -6.03
N GLY A 45 -0.47 12.93 -7.13
CA GLY A 45 0.99 13.07 -7.15
C GLY A 45 1.77 11.77 -6.86
N TYR A 46 1.12 10.62 -6.88
CA TYR A 46 1.81 9.32 -6.79
C TYR A 46 2.34 8.90 -8.17
N THR A 47 3.44 8.13 -8.15
CA THR A 47 4.00 7.48 -9.35
C THR A 47 4.01 5.97 -9.16
N ALA A 48 3.68 5.21 -10.22
CA ALA A 48 3.89 3.77 -10.23
C ALA A 48 5.40 3.46 -10.26
N VAL A 49 5.91 2.84 -9.20
CA VAL A 49 7.35 2.60 -9.01
C VAL A 49 7.76 1.14 -9.12
N ALA A 50 6.82 0.21 -8.98
CA ALA A 50 7.10 -1.22 -9.14
C ALA A 50 5.86 -2.00 -9.57
N LYS A 51 6.08 -3.14 -10.22
CA LYS A 51 5.05 -4.14 -10.52
C LYS A 51 5.46 -5.49 -9.93
N HIS A 52 4.51 -6.24 -9.38
CA HIS A 52 4.76 -7.60 -8.93
C HIS A 52 5.16 -8.48 -10.13
N ARG A 53 6.11 -9.40 -9.92
CA ARG A 53 6.73 -10.17 -11.03
C ARG A 53 5.73 -11.00 -11.84
N THR A 54 4.70 -11.53 -11.18
CA THR A 54 3.78 -12.51 -11.79
C THR A 54 2.29 -12.22 -11.57
N LYS A 55 1.97 -11.22 -10.75
CA LYS A 55 0.59 -10.91 -10.36
C LYS A 55 0.25 -9.52 -10.86
N ASP A 56 -1.02 -9.24 -11.08
CA ASP A 56 -1.46 -7.91 -11.47
C ASP A 56 -1.56 -6.97 -10.27
N ILE A 57 -0.39 -6.64 -9.72
CA ILE A 57 -0.24 -5.79 -8.54
C ILE A 57 0.81 -4.72 -8.84
N THR A 58 0.47 -3.46 -8.56
CA THR A 58 1.35 -2.30 -8.81
C THR A 58 1.55 -1.49 -7.54
N VAL A 59 2.80 -1.10 -7.26
CA VAL A 59 3.15 -0.21 -6.15
C VAL A 59 3.22 1.22 -6.66
N TRP A 60 2.50 2.11 -5.98
CA TRP A 60 2.44 3.54 -6.20
C TRP A 60 3.08 4.26 -5.01
N ARG A 61 3.93 5.26 -5.27
CA ARG A 61 4.69 5.96 -4.23
C ARG A 61 4.66 7.48 -4.39
N GLN A 62 4.58 8.17 -3.26
CA GLN A 62 4.79 9.61 -3.11
C GLN A 62 5.59 9.83 -1.82
N GLY A 63 6.84 10.30 -1.93
CA GLY A 63 7.76 10.30 -0.78
C GLY A 63 7.90 8.89 -0.19
N ASP A 64 7.68 8.77 1.12
CA ASP A 64 7.75 7.50 1.84
C ASP A 64 6.42 6.73 1.88
N ILE A 65 5.35 7.25 1.27
CA ILE A 65 4.02 6.65 1.31
C ILE A 65 3.86 5.60 0.21
N ASN A 66 3.42 4.40 0.59
CA ASN A 66 3.17 3.30 -0.33
C ASN A 66 1.69 2.99 -0.46
N TYR A 67 1.18 3.05 -1.69
CA TYR A 67 -0.10 2.43 -2.06
C TYR A 67 0.15 1.21 -2.94
N VAL A 68 -0.63 0.16 -2.72
CA VAL A 68 -0.62 -1.05 -3.54
C VAL A 68 -1.96 -1.14 -4.25
N VAL A 69 -1.96 -1.23 -5.58
CA VAL A 69 -3.17 -1.57 -6.34
C VAL A 69 -3.11 -3.06 -6.63
N ASN A 70 -4.07 -3.82 -6.10
CA ASN A 70 -4.21 -5.24 -6.37
C ASN A 70 -5.38 -5.50 -7.31
N ALA A 71 -5.06 -5.77 -8.56
CA ALA A 71 -5.98 -6.12 -9.63
C ALA A 71 -5.92 -7.63 -9.98
N GLU A 72 -5.24 -8.43 -9.17
CA GLU A 72 -5.04 -9.86 -9.44
C GLU A 72 -6.38 -10.60 -9.45
N PRO A 73 -6.78 -11.23 -10.57
CA PRO A 73 -8.04 -11.96 -10.64
C PRO A 73 -8.10 -13.10 -9.62
N GLY A 74 -9.26 -13.28 -8.99
CA GLY A 74 -9.48 -14.33 -7.98
C GLY A 74 -8.76 -14.11 -6.64
N SER A 75 -8.01 -13.00 -6.48
CA SER A 75 -7.44 -12.57 -5.21
C SER A 75 -8.53 -12.19 -4.20
N HIS A 76 -8.16 -12.14 -2.92
CA HIS A 76 -9.07 -11.65 -1.88
C HIS A 76 -9.56 -10.22 -2.17
N ALA A 77 -8.64 -9.35 -2.65
CA ALA A 77 -8.94 -7.96 -2.93
C ALA A 77 -9.96 -7.81 -4.08
N MET A 78 -9.79 -8.57 -5.17
CA MET A 78 -10.75 -8.55 -6.28
C MET A 78 -12.11 -9.16 -5.90
N LYS A 79 -12.12 -10.28 -5.16
CA LYS A 79 -13.35 -10.86 -4.62
C LYS A 79 -14.10 -9.93 -3.66
N PHE A 80 -13.38 -9.07 -2.95
CA PHE A 80 -13.98 -8.10 -2.04
C PHE A 80 -14.74 -6.98 -2.78
N VAL A 81 -14.29 -6.62 -3.99
CA VAL A 81 -14.92 -5.58 -4.82
C VAL A 81 -15.88 -6.15 -5.87
N GLU A 82 -15.94 -7.47 -6.02
CA GLU A 82 -16.98 -8.20 -6.73
C GLU A 82 -18.26 -8.17 -5.89
N LYS A 83 -19.35 -7.58 -6.44
CA LYS A 83 -20.66 -7.50 -5.79
C LYS A 83 -21.41 -8.83 -5.83
#